data_AF-A0A077MCA5-F1
#
_entry.id   AF-A0A077MCA5-F1
#
_cell.length_a   1.000
_cell.length_b   1.000
_cell.length_c   1.000
_cell.angle_alpha   90.00
_cell.angle_beta   90.00
_cell.angle_gamma   90.00
#
_symmetry.space_group_name_H-M   'P 1'
#
loop_
_entity.id
_entity.type
_entity.pdbx_description
1 polymer ?
#
loop_
_entity_poly.entity_id
_entity_poly.type
_entity_poly.pdbx_seq_one_letter_code
_entity_poly.pdbx_strand_id
1 'polypeptide(L)'
;MTGVFRGAAWHEREVAEMFGVEVVGFDDGSGLGIRPLLLPDGFEGHPLRKDFVLTARVSKDWPGAKEPGQPHGGGPGRRKMMPPGVPPAEWGPR
;
A
#
# COMPACT_ATOMS: atom_id res chain seq x y z
N MET A 1 -16.77 13.60 7.93
CA MET A 1 -18.05 12.90 7.62
C MET A 1 -18.69 12.27 8.85
N THR A 2 -17.93 12.03 9.92
CA THR A 2 -18.46 11.48 11.19
C THR A 2 -19.66 12.22 11.77
N GLY A 3 -19.77 13.54 11.54
CA GLY A 3 -20.94 14.34 11.94
C GLY A 3 -22.26 13.96 11.24
N VAL A 4 -22.20 13.23 10.13
CA VAL A 4 -23.38 12.70 9.40
C VAL A 4 -23.46 11.19 9.58
N PHE A 5 -22.34 10.49 9.38
CA PHE A 5 -22.26 9.03 9.44
C PHE A 5 -21.36 8.60 10.58
N ARG A 6 -21.95 8.20 11.71
CA ARG A 6 -21.19 7.80 12.92
C ARG A 6 -20.20 6.65 12.67
N GLY A 7 -20.47 5.80 11.68
CA GLY A 7 -19.58 4.69 11.27
C GLY A 7 -18.39 5.10 10.39
N ALA A 8 -18.27 6.37 9.99
CA ALA A 8 -17.20 6.83 9.11
C ALA A 8 -15.82 6.91 9.80
N ALA A 9 -15.77 6.90 11.14
CA ALA A 9 -14.55 7.16 11.89
C ALA A 9 -13.37 6.23 11.54
N TRP A 10 -13.65 4.93 11.33
CA TRP A 10 -12.61 3.97 10.93
C TRP A 10 -12.11 4.23 9.51
N HIS A 11 -13.04 4.45 8.57
CA HIS A 11 -12.71 4.72 7.17
C HIS A 11 -11.92 6.02 7.00
N GLU A 12 -12.27 7.07 7.76
CA GLU A 12 -11.54 8.33 7.75
C GLU A 12 -10.10 8.16 8.28
N ARG A 13 -9.90 7.40 9.36
CA ARG A 13 -8.57 7.08 9.88
C ARG A 13 -7.75 6.21 8.94
N GLU A 14 -8.37 5.18 8.37
CA GLU A 14 -7.75 4.29 7.38
C GLU A 14 -7.29 5.08 6.16
N VAL A 15 -8.12 5.96 5.61
CA VAL A 15 -7.76 6.78 4.45
C VAL A 15 -6.66 7.78 4.78
N ALA A 16 -6.73 8.42 5.96
CA ALA A 16 -5.66 9.30 6.43
C ALA A 16 -4.32 8.58 6.55
N GLU A 17 -4.31 7.37 7.12
CA GLU A 17 -3.09 6.59 7.34
C GLU A 17 -2.55 5.92 6.07
N MET A 18 -3.42 5.26 5.30
CA MET A 18 -3.02 4.47 4.13
C MET A 18 -2.73 5.30 2.88
N PHE A 19 -3.38 6.46 2.74
CA PHE A 19 -3.26 7.34 1.57
C PHE A 19 -2.70 8.72 1.89
N GLY A 20 -2.57 9.10 3.18
CA GLY A 20 -2.07 10.43 3.55
C GLY A 20 -3.02 11.56 3.16
N VAL A 21 -4.32 11.30 3.19
CA VAL A 21 -5.36 12.30 2.92
C VAL A 21 -5.65 13.07 4.20
N GLU A 22 -5.68 14.39 4.12
CA GLU A 22 -6.06 15.24 5.25
C GLU A 22 -7.57 15.12 5.51
N VAL A 23 -7.93 14.84 6.77
CA VAL A 23 -9.33 14.76 7.20
C VAL A 23 -9.62 15.90 8.18
N VAL A 24 -10.46 16.83 7.74
CA VAL A 24 -10.90 17.98 8.53
C VAL A 24 -12.18 17.66 9.30
N GLY A 25 -12.29 18.18 10.53
CA GLY A 25 -13.50 18.01 11.35
C GLY A 25 -13.76 16.57 11.80
N PHE A 26 -12.71 15.74 11.89
CA PHE A 26 -12.81 14.40 12.44
C PHE A 26 -13.20 14.46 13.93
N ASP A 27 -14.25 13.73 14.28
CA ASP A 27 -14.67 13.50 15.65
C ASP A 27 -15.24 12.09 15.78
N ASP A 28 -14.64 11.28 16.65
CA ASP A 28 -15.09 9.94 17.00
C ASP A 28 -15.50 9.83 18.49
N GLY A 29 -15.67 10.96 19.17
CA GLY A 29 -16.05 11.05 20.58
C GLY A 29 -14.92 10.75 21.56
N SER A 30 -13.71 10.44 21.10
CA SER A 30 -12.55 10.18 21.98
C SER A 30 -11.78 11.44 22.38
N GLY A 31 -11.94 12.54 21.64
CA GLY A 31 -11.16 13.77 21.81
C GLY A 31 -9.70 13.67 21.34
N LEU A 32 -9.27 12.53 20.76
CA LEU A 32 -7.89 12.29 20.36
C LEU A 32 -7.56 12.74 18.92
N GLY A 33 -8.57 13.09 18.13
CA GLY A 33 -8.40 13.45 16.73
C GLY A 33 -7.97 12.26 15.84
N ILE A 34 -7.48 12.58 14.64
CA ILE A 34 -6.95 11.59 13.68
C ILE A 34 -5.70 10.92 14.26
N ARG A 35 -5.65 9.59 14.18
CA ARG A 35 -4.56 8.76 14.71
C ARG A 35 -4.43 7.43 13.97
N PRO A 36 -3.23 6.81 13.94
CA PRO A 36 -2.97 5.52 13.30
C PRO A 36 -3.97 4.43 13.73
N LEU A 37 -4.30 3.51 12.83
CA LEU A 37 -5.29 2.44 13.03
C LEU A 37 -4.78 1.07 12.59
N LEU A 38 -4.08 0.99 11.46
CA LEU A 38 -3.75 -0.28 10.80
C LEU A 38 -2.24 -0.57 10.74
N LEU A 39 -1.39 0.45 10.65
CA LEU A 39 0.05 0.23 10.49
C LEU A 39 0.72 -0.06 11.82
N PRO A 40 1.81 -0.85 11.83
CA PRO A 40 2.67 -0.98 13.00
C PRO A 40 3.22 0.38 13.41
N ASP A 41 3.47 0.54 14.71
CA ASP A 41 4.11 1.74 15.25
C ASP A 41 5.46 1.99 14.55
N GLY A 42 5.70 3.25 14.19
CA GLY A 42 6.93 3.66 13.49
C GLY A 42 6.97 3.32 12.00
N PHE A 43 5.89 2.81 11.41
CA PHE A 43 5.82 2.65 9.96
C PHE A 43 5.88 4.02 9.25
N GLU A 44 6.70 4.13 8.22
CA GLU A 44 6.87 5.36 7.44
C GLU A 44 6.18 5.26 6.06
N GLY A 45 5.33 6.25 5.75
CA GLY A 45 4.69 6.41 4.45
C GLY A 45 3.25 5.90 4.36
N HIS A 46 2.74 5.80 3.12
CA HIS A 46 1.33 5.57 2.82
C HIS A 46 1.18 4.42 1.80
N PRO A 47 1.05 3.17 2.26
CA PRO A 47 1.28 1.99 1.42
C PRO A 47 0.26 1.77 0.30
N LEU A 48 -0.90 2.43 0.34
CA LEU A 48 -1.90 2.33 -0.72
C LEU A 48 -1.75 3.39 -1.82
N ARG A 49 -0.82 4.34 -1.67
CA ARG A 49 -0.47 5.24 -2.79
C ARG A 49 0.20 4.47 -3.92
N LYS A 50 -0.06 4.90 -5.16
CA LYS A 50 0.45 4.21 -6.36
C LYS A 50 1.95 4.36 -6.58
N ASP A 51 2.54 5.40 -6.00
CA ASP A 51 3.98 5.67 -6.00
C ASP A 51 4.72 4.97 -4.86
N PHE A 52 4.00 4.43 -3.87
CA PHE A 52 4.61 3.68 -2.78
C PHE A 52 5.07 2.30 -3.26
N VAL A 53 6.36 2.04 -3.09
CA VAL A 53 6.98 0.81 -3.57
C VAL A 53 6.75 -0.31 -2.56
N LEU A 54 6.12 -1.39 -3.02
CA LEU A 54 5.89 -2.56 -2.20
C LEU A 54 7.10 -3.50 -2.29
N THR A 55 7.89 -3.59 -1.22
CA THR A 55 9.04 -4.52 -1.12
C THR A 55 8.64 -5.96 -1.45
N ALA A 56 7.42 -6.36 -1.09
CA ALA A 56 6.86 -7.68 -1.41
C ALA A 56 6.83 -7.98 -2.92
N ARG A 57 6.63 -6.97 -3.78
CA ARG A 57 6.67 -7.16 -5.26
C ARG A 57 8.09 -7.40 -5.78
N VAL A 58 9.11 -6.99 -5.03
CA VAL A 58 10.52 -7.24 -5.37
C VAL A 58 10.97 -8.59 -4.82
N SER A 59 10.57 -8.91 -3.60
CA SER A 59 11.12 -10.05 -2.86
C SER A 59 10.42 -11.38 -3.13
N LYS A 60 9.14 -11.36 -3.56
CA LYS A 60 8.36 -12.58 -3.80
C LYS A 60 8.06 -12.70 -5.29
N ASP A 61 8.42 -13.85 -5.85
CA ASP A 61 7.97 -14.19 -7.20
C ASP A 61 6.44 -14.27 -7.21
N TRP A 62 5.83 -13.65 -8.23
CA TRP A 62 4.40 -13.71 -8.45
C TRP A 62 3.99 -15.18 -8.67
N PRO A 63 3.03 -15.75 -7.92
CA PRO A 63 2.69 -17.17 -8.01
C PRO A 63 1.97 -17.55 -9.32
N GLY A 64 1.47 -16.55 -10.06
CA GLY A 64 0.79 -16.73 -11.33
C GLY A 64 1.69 -16.55 -12.54
N ALA A 65 1.15 -16.88 -13.70
CA ALA A 65 1.74 -16.49 -14.97
C ALA A 65 1.86 -14.96 -15.03
N LYS A 66 3.04 -14.44 -15.43
CA LYS A 66 3.22 -12.99 -15.63
C LYS A 66 2.44 -12.49 -16.84
N GLU A 67 2.16 -13.37 -17.81
CA GLU A 67 1.34 -13.08 -18.98
C GLU A 67 0.33 -14.21 -19.28
N PRO A 68 -0.83 -13.89 -19.91
CA PRO A 68 -1.77 -14.90 -20.38
C PRO A 68 -1.07 -15.92 -21.30
N GLY A 69 -1.17 -17.21 -20.96
CA GLY A 69 -0.56 -18.31 -21.73
C GLY A 69 0.87 -18.68 -21.32
N GLN A 70 1.46 -18.03 -20.31
CA GLN A 70 2.80 -18.40 -19.83
C GLN A 70 2.72 -19.59 -18.85
N PRO A 71 3.52 -20.66 -19.05
CA PRO A 71 3.58 -21.76 -18.08
C PRO A 71 4.15 -21.30 -16.74
N HIS A 72 3.72 -21.93 -15.65
CA HIS A 72 4.09 -21.58 -14.26
C HIS A 72 5.60 -21.69 -13.94
N GLY A 73 6.42 -22.24 -14.84
CA GLY A 73 7.86 -22.35 -14.71
C GLY A 73 8.57 -21.55 -15.82
N GLY A 74 9.43 -20.60 -15.42
CA GLY A 74 10.25 -19.83 -16.35
C GLY A 74 11.34 -20.70 -16.98
N GLY A 75 11.29 -20.85 -18.32
CA GLY A 75 12.38 -21.47 -19.08
C GLY A 75 13.68 -20.65 -19.05
N PRO A 76 14.83 -21.28 -19.33
CA PRO A 76 16.13 -20.62 -19.24
C PRO A 76 16.25 -19.48 -20.25
N GLY A 77 16.68 -18.30 -19.78
CA GLY A 77 17.12 -17.19 -20.64
C GLY A 77 16.12 -16.05 -20.87
N ARG A 78 14.89 -16.08 -20.37
CA ARG A 78 13.96 -14.95 -20.54
C ARG A 78 14.19 -13.89 -19.45
N ARG A 79 14.54 -12.67 -19.87
CA ARG A 79 14.68 -11.48 -19.00
C ARG A 79 13.45 -11.39 -18.08
N LYS A 80 13.66 -11.49 -16.76
CA LYS A 80 12.58 -11.41 -15.78
C LYS A 80 11.90 -10.04 -15.94
N MET A 81 10.76 -9.98 -16.62
CA MET A 81 9.95 -8.77 -16.63
C MET A 81 9.58 -8.43 -15.19
N MET A 82 9.83 -7.18 -14.82
CA MET A 82 9.45 -6.64 -13.52
C MET A 82 7.93 -6.57 -13.43
N PRO A 83 7.33 -6.91 -12.27
CA PRO A 83 5.92 -6.67 -12.05
C PRO A 83 5.59 -5.18 -12.25
N PRO A 84 4.41 -4.84 -12.80
CA PRO A 84 3.97 -3.46 -12.90
C PRO A 84 4.06 -2.74 -11.55
N GLY A 85 4.62 -1.53 -11.53
CA GLY A 85 4.79 -0.70 -10.33
C GLY A 85 6.03 -1.01 -9.48
N VAL A 86 6.97 -1.82 -9.96
CA VAL A 86 8.29 -2.03 -9.32
C VAL A 86 9.31 -1.06 -9.95
N PRO A 87 10.01 -0.21 -9.18
CA PRO A 87 11.10 0.62 -9.68
C PRO A 87 12.30 -0.24 -10.16
N PRO A 88 13.15 0.28 -11.06
CA PRO A 88 14.33 -0.44 -11.53
C PRO A 88 15.27 -0.83 -10.37
N ALA A 89 16.06 -1.90 -10.56
CA ALA A 89 16.89 -2.53 -9.53
C ALA A 89 17.94 -1.62 -8.88
N GLU A 90 18.15 -0.43 -9.44
CA GLU A 90 18.97 0.67 -8.93
C GLU A 90 18.34 1.46 -7.77
N TRP A 91 17.12 1.10 -7.33
CA TRP A 91 16.39 1.78 -6.26
C TRP A 91 16.43 1.00 -4.93
N GLY A 92 17.07 1.59 -3.90
CA GLY A 92 17.16 1.12 -2.51
C GLY A 92 18.35 1.76 -1.77
N PRO A 93 18.32 1.92 -0.43
CA PRO A 93 19.48 2.46 0.30
C PRO A 93 20.66 1.48 0.27
N ARG A 94 21.88 2.03 0.14
CA ARG A 94 23.13 1.28 0.29
C ARG A 94 23.39 0.90 1.74
#